data_AF-A0A7W6GCE5-F1
#
_entry.id   AF-A0A7W6GCE5-F1
#
_cell.length_a   1.000
_cell.length_b   1.000
_cell.length_c   1.000
_cell.angle_alpha   90.00
_cell.angle_beta   90.00
_cell.angle_gamma   90.00
#
_symmetry.space_group_name_H-M   'P 1'
#
loop_
_entity.id
_entity.type
_entity.pdbx_description
1 polymer ?
#
loop_
_entity_poly.entity_id
_entity_poly.type
_entity_poly.pdbx_seq_one_letter_code
_entity_poly.pdbx_strand_id
1 'polypeptide(L)'
;MNDQYPRQRKRRTCYDQLRKRWLDARRARTSNPAASAATQLLGIFGFILGRVPIAAPMPTPQRYVAPTMSSRHAQRVEAARRLGVPTRYLDIVLTKGRVPYPILIEHIRLGGVTRRDALDELRKTIPAETLDWLAHIEKRALWSELTRCFRPEASDDDIHVQFLKNTLAWVASQKKSGGEPSEPAERTHGLEPPKPGENRDPDDDPKPPRP
;
A
#
# COMPACT_ATOMS: atom_id res chain seq x y z
N MET A 1 56.80 -38.51 70.47
CA MET A 1 56.02 -39.63 69.90
C MET A 1 54.77 -39.06 69.27
N ASN A 2 54.73 -39.02 67.93
CA ASN A 2 53.52 -38.72 67.15
C ASN A 2 53.62 -39.58 65.89
N ASP A 3 52.76 -40.58 65.81
CA ASP A 3 52.76 -41.64 64.81
C ASP A 3 52.61 -41.10 63.38
N GLN A 4 53.71 -41.18 62.61
CA GLN A 4 53.68 -41.06 61.15
C GLN A 4 53.20 -42.38 60.56
N TYR A 5 51.90 -42.53 60.35
CA TYR A 5 51.41 -43.61 59.49
C TYR A 5 51.80 -43.34 58.03
N PRO A 6 52.53 -44.24 57.36
CA PRO A 6 52.85 -44.09 55.95
C PRO A 6 51.56 -44.18 55.13
N ARG A 7 51.18 -43.09 54.45
CA ARG A 7 50.07 -43.09 53.49
C ARG A 7 50.39 -44.10 52.39
N GLN A 8 49.78 -45.29 52.47
CA GLN A 8 49.91 -46.32 51.46
C GLN A 8 49.44 -45.74 50.12
N ARG A 9 50.38 -45.60 49.18
CA ARG A 9 50.06 -45.24 47.79
C ARG A 9 49.26 -46.40 47.20
N LYS A 10 47.92 -46.28 47.22
CA LYS A 10 47.02 -47.22 46.54
C LYS A 10 47.51 -47.39 45.09
N ARG A 11 47.90 -48.62 44.74
CA ARG A 11 48.24 -49.00 43.37
C ARG A 11 47.01 -48.72 42.52
N ARG A 12 47.08 -47.70 41.66
CA ARG A 12 45.99 -47.32 40.77
C ARG A 12 45.70 -48.51 39.86
N THR A 13 44.46 -48.95 39.85
CA THR A 13 44.03 -50.08 39.02
C THR A 13 44.13 -49.71 37.54
N CYS A 14 44.27 -50.69 36.66
CA CYS A 14 44.33 -50.46 35.21
C CYS A 14 43.10 -49.67 34.72
N TYR A 15 41.94 -49.90 35.37
CA TYR A 15 40.71 -49.16 35.15
C TYR A 15 40.81 -47.67 35.50
N ASP A 16 41.46 -47.31 36.62
CA ASP A 16 41.66 -45.89 36.99
C ASP A 16 42.55 -45.15 36.00
N GLN A 17 43.56 -45.83 35.43
CA GLN A 17 44.43 -45.24 34.41
C GLN A 17 43.69 -45.00 33.11
N LEU A 18 42.85 -45.94 32.69
CA LEU A 18 41.98 -45.80 31.53
C LEU A 18 40.97 -44.64 31.73
N ARG A 19 40.33 -44.59 32.91
CA ARG A 19 39.38 -43.52 33.25
C ARG A 19 40.05 -42.15 33.28
N LYS A 20 41.27 -42.05 33.79
CA LYS A 20 42.05 -40.79 33.75
C LYS A 20 42.35 -40.39 32.31
N ARG A 21 42.85 -41.30 31.47
CA ARG A 21 43.12 -41.03 30.04
C ARG A 21 41.85 -40.58 29.30
N TRP A 22 40.71 -41.18 29.61
CA TRP A 22 39.44 -40.82 29.00
C TRP A 22 38.98 -39.40 29.40
N LEU A 23 39.11 -39.04 30.68
CA LEU A 23 38.80 -37.69 31.15
C LEU A 23 39.75 -36.63 30.58
N ASP A 24 41.05 -36.91 30.51
CA ASP A 24 42.05 -36.01 29.93
C ASP A 24 41.81 -35.81 28.42
N ALA A 25 41.48 -36.88 27.68
CA ALA A 25 41.10 -36.79 26.26
C ALA A 25 39.79 -36.00 26.05
N ARG A 26 38.84 -36.10 26.98
CA ARG A 26 37.59 -35.33 26.93
C ARG A 26 37.82 -33.84 27.19
N ARG A 27 38.74 -33.50 28.10
CA ARG A 27 39.14 -32.10 28.36
C ARG A 27 39.92 -31.49 27.18
N ALA A 28 40.74 -32.28 26.49
CA ALA A 28 41.41 -31.83 25.27
C ALA A 28 40.44 -31.57 24.11
N ARG A 29 39.31 -32.29 24.06
CA ARG A 29 38.24 -32.08 23.06
C ARG A 29 37.30 -30.92 23.38
N THR A 30 37.19 -30.49 24.63
CA THR A 30 36.58 -29.19 24.96
C THR A 30 37.59 -28.09 24.65
N SER A 31 37.75 -27.84 23.35
CA SER A 31 38.45 -26.69 22.80
C SER A 31 37.93 -25.41 23.47
N ASN A 32 38.86 -24.62 24.01
CA ASN A 32 38.57 -23.32 24.62
C ASN A 32 37.64 -22.49 23.70
N PRO A 33 36.50 -21.98 24.19
CA PRO A 33 35.54 -21.23 23.37
C PRO A 33 36.14 -19.98 22.73
N ALA A 34 37.21 -19.43 23.32
CA ALA A 34 37.98 -18.32 22.75
C ALA A 34 38.73 -18.67 21.45
N ALA A 35 39.20 -19.91 21.29
CA ALA A 35 39.89 -20.33 20.08
C ALA A 35 38.93 -20.56 18.90
N SER A 36 37.70 -20.98 19.19
CA SER A 36 36.63 -21.16 18.18
C SER A 36 36.10 -19.83 17.64
N ALA A 37 35.99 -18.82 18.51
CA ALA A 37 35.59 -17.47 18.08
C ALA A 37 36.65 -16.81 17.19
N ALA A 38 37.94 -16.98 17.50
CA ALA A 38 39.03 -16.43 16.69
C ALA A 38 39.09 -17.06 15.29
N THR A 39 38.87 -18.37 15.15
CA THR A 39 38.83 -19.02 13.83
C THR A 39 37.57 -18.69 13.04
N GLN A 40 36.42 -18.50 13.69
CA GLN A 40 35.20 -18.01 13.02
C GLN A 40 35.39 -16.59 12.48
N LEU A 41 35.99 -15.67 13.25
CA LEU A 41 36.27 -14.32 12.76
C LEU A 41 37.26 -14.33 11.60
N LEU A 42 38.32 -15.15 11.67
CA LEU A 42 39.30 -15.27 10.58
C LEU A 42 38.68 -15.84 9.29
N GLY A 43 37.74 -16.80 9.41
CA GLY A 43 36.98 -17.34 8.28
C GLY A 43 36.04 -16.31 7.64
N ILE A 44 35.41 -15.45 8.45
CA ILE A 44 34.55 -14.37 7.95
C ILE A 44 35.38 -13.33 7.20
N PHE A 45 36.52 -12.89 7.75
CA PHE A 45 37.39 -11.91 7.07
C PHE A 45 38.01 -12.47 5.77
N GLY A 46 38.42 -13.75 5.76
CA GLY A 46 38.95 -14.40 4.56
C GLY A 46 37.91 -14.52 3.43
N PHE A 47 36.64 -14.77 3.77
CA PHE A 47 35.56 -14.87 2.79
C PHE A 47 35.13 -13.51 2.22
N ILE A 48 35.21 -12.44 3.01
CA ILE A 48 34.86 -11.08 2.57
C ILE A 48 35.96 -10.49 1.67
N LEU A 49 37.25 -10.73 1.96
CA LEU A 49 38.37 -10.19 1.19
C LEU A 49 38.80 -11.07 -0.01
N GLY A 50 38.57 -12.38 0.04
CA GLY A 50 38.92 -13.32 -1.03
C GLY A 50 37.91 -13.43 -2.18
N ARG A 51 36.74 -12.78 -2.07
CA ARG A 51 35.68 -12.74 -3.08
C ARG A 51 35.50 -11.38 -3.74
N VAL A 52 36.57 -10.60 -3.83
CA VAL A 52 36.59 -9.48 -4.77
C VAL A 52 37.13 -10.04 -6.09
N PRO A 53 36.29 -10.41 -7.08
CA PRO A 53 36.80 -10.69 -8.40
C PRO A 53 37.56 -9.46 -8.88
N ILE A 54 38.80 -9.66 -9.32
CA ILE A 54 39.53 -8.69 -10.13
C ILE A 54 38.54 -8.23 -11.20
N ALA A 55 38.18 -6.95 -11.15
CA ALA A 55 37.10 -6.37 -11.93
C ALA A 55 37.30 -6.72 -13.41
N ALA A 56 36.52 -7.67 -13.90
CA ALA A 56 36.29 -7.81 -15.32
C ALA A 56 35.75 -6.45 -15.81
N PRO A 57 36.15 -5.96 -16.99
CA PRO A 57 35.60 -4.73 -17.54
C PRO A 57 34.08 -4.88 -17.55
N MET A 58 33.41 -4.04 -16.77
CA MET A 58 31.96 -3.99 -16.68
C MET A 58 31.42 -3.95 -18.11
N PRO A 59 30.51 -4.87 -18.52
CA PRO A 59 29.85 -4.72 -19.79
C PRO A 59 29.20 -3.35 -19.79
N THR A 60 29.64 -2.49 -20.71
CA THR A 60 29.05 -1.17 -20.95
C THR A 60 27.54 -1.36 -20.94
N PRO A 61 26.77 -0.52 -20.22
CA PRO A 61 25.31 -0.65 -20.21
C PRO A 61 24.86 -0.69 -21.66
N GLN A 62 24.33 -1.84 -22.09
CA GLN A 62 23.78 -1.96 -23.42
C GLN A 62 22.70 -0.88 -23.49
N ARG A 63 23.02 0.20 -24.21
CA ARG A 63 22.08 1.30 -24.41
C ARG A 63 20.85 0.65 -24.99
N TYR A 64 19.75 0.68 -24.24
CA TYR A 64 18.49 0.19 -24.73
C TYR A 64 18.17 0.92 -26.03
N VAL A 65 18.31 0.21 -27.15
CA VAL A 65 17.89 0.73 -28.45
C VAL A 65 16.41 0.39 -28.55
N ALA A 66 15.57 1.41 -28.36
CA ALA A 66 14.13 1.25 -28.53
C ALA A 66 13.87 0.68 -29.94
N PRO A 67 12.99 -0.33 -30.09
CA PRO A 67 12.63 -0.86 -31.39
C PRO A 67 12.20 0.26 -32.34
N THR A 68 12.70 0.24 -33.58
CA THR A 68 12.27 1.18 -34.61
C THR A 68 10.77 1.06 -34.80
N MET A 69 10.02 2.12 -34.46
CA MET A 69 8.57 2.13 -34.61
C MET A 69 8.20 1.90 -36.08
N SER A 70 7.20 1.06 -36.31
CA SER A 70 6.62 0.89 -37.65
C SER A 70 6.19 2.25 -38.21
N SER A 71 6.49 2.52 -39.48
CA SER A 71 6.13 3.77 -40.18
C SER A 71 4.64 4.09 -40.03
N ARG A 72 3.78 3.06 -40.09
CA ARG A 72 2.33 3.19 -39.89
C ARG A 72 1.97 3.66 -38.48
N HIS A 73 2.69 3.18 -37.45
CA HIS A 73 2.45 3.61 -36.08
C HIS A 73 2.90 5.07 -35.87
N ALA A 74 4.05 5.45 -36.43
CA ALA A 74 4.53 6.84 -36.38
C ALA A 74 3.51 7.81 -37.01
N GLN A 75 2.97 7.46 -38.19
CA GLN A 75 1.92 8.25 -38.85
C GLN A 75 0.66 8.39 -37.99
N ARG A 76 0.22 7.32 -37.31
CA ARG A 76 -0.93 7.36 -36.40
C ARG A 76 -0.69 8.27 -35.20
N VAL A 77 0.49 8.19 -34.59
CA VAL A 77 0.86 9.07 -33.47
C VAL A 77 0.90 10.53 -33.92
N GLU A 78 1.42 10.79 -35.12
CA GLU A 78 1.45 12.15 -35.67
C GLU A 78 0.03 12.68 -35.95
N ALA A 79 -0.84 11.88 -36.56
CA ALA A 79 -2.24 12.25 -36.80
C ALA A 79 -2.99 12.52 -35.50
N ALA A 80 -2.82 11.66 -34.50
CA ALA A 80 -3.38 11.83 -33.16
C ALA A 80 -2.92 13.15 -32.52
N ARG A 81 -1.62 13.46 -32.62
CA ARG A 81 -1.06 14.72 -32.12
C ARG A 81 -1.66 15.94 -32.82
N ARG A 82 -1.83 15.91 -34.15
CA ARG A 82 -2.41 17.02 -34.91
C ARG A 82 -3.87 17.29 -34.54
N LEU A 83 -4.62 16.23 -34.23
CA LEU A 83 -6.01 16.33 -33.78
C LEU A 83 -6.14 16.62 -32.28
N GLY A 84 -5.04 16.56 -31.53
CA GLY A 84 -5.03 16.71 -30.07
C GLY A 84 -5.77 15.59 -29.34
N VAL A 85 -5.92 14.41 -29.95
CA VAL A 85 -6.66 13.26 -29.40
C VAL A 85 -5.66 12.17 -29.01
N PRO A 86 -5.82 11.45 -27.89
CA PRO A 86 -5.00 10.29 -27.56
C PRO A 86 -5.04 9.24 -28.67
N THR A 87 -3.88 8.67 -29.03
CA THR A 87 -3.74 7.71 -30.15
C THR A 87 -4.72 6.54 -30.05
N ARG A 88 -5.12 6.14 -28.83
CA ARG A 88 -6.11 5.08 -28.57
C ARG A 88 -7.49 5.41 -29.10
N TYR A 89 -7.88 6.68 -29.09
CA TYR A 89 -9.20 7.15 -29.50
C TYR A 89 -9.23 7.64 -30.95
N LEU A 90 -8.08 7.69 -31.63
CA LEU A 90 -7.97 8.22 -32.99
C LEU A 90 -9.00 7.59 -33.93
N ASP A 91 -9.10 6.26 -33.98
CA ASP A 91 -10.02 5.58 -34.90
C ASP A 91 -11.48 5.85 -34.55
N ILE A 92 -11.79 5.95 -33.26
CA ILE A 92 -13.15 6.24 -32.76
C ILE A 92 -13.55 7.65 -33.16
N VAL A 93 -12.66 8.63 -32.96
CA VAL A 93 -12.89 10.03 -33.31
C VAL A 93 -12.99 10.21 -34.83
N LEU A 94 -12.14 9.54 -35.62
CA LEU A 94 -12.23 9.59 -37.08
C LEU A 94 -13.55 9.00 -37.61
N THR A 95 -14.12 8.01 -36.92
CA THR A 95 -15.36 7.35 -37.35
C THR A 95 -16.62 8.06 -36.84
N LYS A 96 -16.62 8.47 -35.56
CA LYS A 96 -17.81 8.97 -34.84
C LYS A 96 -17.75 10.46 -34.52
N GLY A 97 -16.65 11.13 -34.83
CA GLY A 97 -16.39 12.54 -34.47
C GLY A 97 -16.03 12.77 -33.00
N ARG A 98 -16.48 11.90 -32.08
CA ARG A 98 -16.24 12.01 -30.64
C ARG A 98 -16.13 10.65 -29.97
N VAL A 99 -15.51 10.62 -28.80
CA VAL A 99 -15.43 9.40 -27.97
C VAL A 99 -16.72 9.24 -27.16
N PRO A 100 -17.47 8.14 -27.32
CA PRO A 100 -18.68 7.89 -26.55
C PRO A 100 -18.40 7.80 -25.04
N TYR A 101 -19.31 8.34 -24.23
CA TYR A 101 -19.21 8.29 -22.76
C TYR A 101 -19.01 6.88 -22.17
N PRO A 102 -19.68 5.81 -22.67
CA PRO A 102 -19.45 4.45 -22.17
C PRO A 102 -17.98 4.00 -22.26
N ILE A 103 -17.26 4.41 -23.30
CA ILE A 103 -15.83 4.08 -23.47
C ILE A 103 -14.99 4.91 -22.49
N LEU A 104 -15.32 6.18 -22.31
CA LEU A 104 -14.62 7.06 -21.37
C LEU A 104 -14.74 6.55 -19.94
N ILE A 105 -15.95 6.19 -19.48
CA ILE A 105 -16.14 5.66 -18.12
C ILE A 105 -15.40 4.35 -17.89
N GLU A 106 -15.41 3.44 -18.87
CA GLU A 106 -14.68 2.18 -18.77
C GLU A 106 -13.17 2.45 -18.58
N HIS A 107 -12.59 3.31 -19.39
CA HIS A 107 -11.17 3.66 -19.28
C HIS A 107 -10.82 4.42 -18.00
N ILE A 108 -11.75 5.26 -17.49
CA ILE A 108 -11.61 5.90 -16.18
C ILE A 108 -11.59 4.86 -15.06
N ARG A 109 -12.46 3.83 -15.13
CA ARG A 109 -12.48 2.72 -14.16
C ARG A 109 -11.19 1.90 -14.20
N LEU A 110 -10.67 1.59 -15.40
CA LEU A 110 -9.43 0.83 -15.59
C LEU A 110 -8.19 1.53 -14.99
N GLY A 111 -8.17 2.86 -14.94
CA GLY A 111 -7.08 3.60 -14.28
C GLY A 111 -5.82 3.79 -15.13
N GLY A 112 -4.69 4.08 -14.48
CA GLY A 112 -3.39 4.21 -15.14
C GLY A 112 -3.34 5.30 -16.23
N VAL A 113 -2.70 4.97 -17.36
CA VAL A 113 -2.58 5.86 -18.52
C VAL A 113 -3.94 6.06 -19.20
N THR A 114 -4.77 5.03 -19.27
CA THR A 114 -6.07 5.10 -19.94
C THR A 114 -7.03 6.05 -19.25
N ARG A 115 -6.98 6.15 -17.91
CA ARG A 115 -7.76 7.15 -17.17
C ARG A 115 -7.37 8.57 -17.53
N ARG A 116 -6.07 8.86 -17.67
CA ARG A 116 -5.60 10.21 -18.03
C ARG A 116 -6.08 10.59 -19.42
N ASP A 117 -5.87 9.72 -20.40
CA ASP A 117 -6.36 9.91 -21.76
C ASP A 117 -7.89 10.11 -21.79
N ALA A 118 -8.63 9.34 -21.00
CA ALA A 118 -10.08 9.44 -20.91
C ALA A 118 -10.55 10.75 -20.24
N LEU A 119 -9.84 11.22 -19.21
CA LEU A 119 -10.13 12.50 -18.56
C LEU A 119 -9.83 13.68 -19.48
N ASP A 120 -8.77 13.61 -20.27
CA ASP A 120 -8.43 14.65 -21.25
C ASP A 120 -9.54 14.78 -22.31
N GLU A 121 -10.07 13.66 -22.80
CA GLU A 121 -11.25 13.67 -23.69
C GLU A 121 -12.53 14.10 -22.97
N LEU A 122 -12.72 13.68 -21.71
CA LEU A 122 -13.89 14.06 -20.92
C LEU A 122 -13.95 15.58 -20.74
N ARG A 123 -12.83 16.24 -20.41
CA ARG A 123 -12.75 17.69 -20.21
C ARG A 123 -13.16 18.50 -21.45
N LYS A 124 -13.02 17.93 -22.66
CA LYS A 124 -13.44 18.59 -23.91
C LYS A 124 -14.94 18.51 -24.16
N THR A 125 -15.62 17.54 -23.55
CA THR A 125 -17.02 17.21 -23.87
C THR A 125 -18.01 17.68 -22.80
N ILE A 126 -17.57 17.80 -21.55
CA ILE A 126 -18.44 18.22 -20.44
C ILE A 126 -18.66 19.74 -20.43
N PRO A 127 -19.77 20.21 -19.82
CA PRO A 127 -20.01 21.64 -19.64
C PRO A 127 -18.89 22.32 -18.86
N ALA A 128 -18.51 23.54 -19.26
CA ALA A 128 -17.38 24.27 -18.70
C ALA A 128 -17.53 24.52 -17.18
N GLU A 129 -18.76 24.71 -16.71
CA GLU A 129 -19.12 24.94 -15.31
C GLU A 129 -18.77 23.74 -14.41
N THR A 130 -18.62 22.56 -15.01
CA THR A 130 -18.37 21.30 -14.28
C THR A 130 -16.89 20.97 -14.14
N LEU A 131 -16.01 21.75 -14.79
CA LEU A 131 -14.56 21.52 -14.79
C LEU A 131 -13.96 21.62 -13.39
N ASP A 132 -14.40 22.58 -12.57
CA ASP A 132 -13.91 22.75 -11.19
C ASP A 132 -14.28 21.56 -10.30
N TRP A 133 -15.50 21.06 -10.46
CA TRP A 133 -15.97 19.86 -9.77
C TRP A 133 -15.20 18.61 -10.23
N LEU A 134 -14.94 18.47 -11.53
CA LEU A 134 -14.11 17.37 -12.04
C LEU A 134 -12.68 17.44 -11.50
N ALA A 135 -12.07 18.63 -11.44
CA ALA A 135 -10.75 18.83 -10.86
C ALA A 135 -10.73 18.46 -9.37
N HIS A 136 -11.79 18.78 -8.62
CA HIS A 136 -11.97 18.35 -7.23
C HIS A 136 -12.01 16.82 -7.11
N ILE A 137 -12.78 16.15 -7.96
CA ILE A 137 -12.87 14.69 -8.01
C ILE A 137 -11.51 14.07 -8.30
N GLU A 138 -10.79 14.58 -9.30
CA GLU A 138 -9.47 14.07 -9.68
C GLU A 138 -8.47 14.22 -8.53
N LYS A 139 -8.45 15.39 -7.89
CA LYS A 139 -7.57 15.68 -6.75
C LYS A 139 -7.85 14.79 -5.55
N ARG A 140 -9.13 14.47 -5.29
CA ARG A 140 -9.55 13.63 -4.14
C ARG A 140 -9.75 12.16 -4.50
N ALA A 141 -9.49 11.77 -5.75
CA ALA A 141 -9.72 10.43 -6.27
C ALA A 141 -11.15 9.91 -6.03
N LEU A 142 -12.16 10.78 -6.12
CA LEU A 142 -13.58 10.47 -5.86
C LEU A 142 -14.26 9.83 -7.08
N TRP A 143 -13.65 8.77 -7.63
CA TRP A 143 -14.07 8.16 -8.89
C TRP A 143 -15.50 7.59 -8.86
N SER A 144 -15.96 7.18 -7.68
CA SER A 144 -17.34 6.69 -7.49
C SER A 144 -18.37 7.77 -7.80
N GLU A 145 -18.14 9.02 -7.39
CA GLU A 145 -19.02 10.17 -7.68
C GLU A 145 -19.08 10.45 -9.18
N LEU A 146 -17.93 10.40 -9.86
CA LEU A 146 -17.87 10.55 -11.31
C LEU A 146 -18.66 9.44 -12.00
N THR A 147 -18.45 8.18 -11.62
CA THR A 147 -19.13 7.04 -12.26
C THR A 147 -20.64 7.05 -12.06
N ARG A 148 -21.17 7.68 -11.00
CA ARG A 148 -22.62 7.84 -10.78
C ARG A 148 -23.28 8.77 -11.80
N CYS A 149 -22.51 9.59 -12.51
CA CYS A 149 -23.04 10.46 -13.57
C CYS A 149 -23.47 9.68 -14.81
N PHE A 150 -22.92 8.48 -14.99
CA PHE A 150 -23.09 7.71 -16.21
C PHE A 150 -24.12 6.60 -15.98
N ARG A 151 -25.21 6.64 -16.74
CA ARG A 151 -26.16 5.53 -16.83
C ARG A 151 -26.02 4.87 -18.20
N PRO A 152 -26.12 3.54 -18.30
CA PRO A 152 -25.93 2.83 -19.58
C PRO A 152 -26.86 3.30 -20.71
N GLU A 153 -28.07 3.77 -20.36
CA GLU A 153 -29.11 4.18 -21.32
C GLU A 153 -29.32 5.70 -21.36
N ALA A 154 -28.51 6.48 -20.64
CA ALA A 154 -28.65 7.92 -20.63
C ALA A 154 -28.19 8.52 -21.97
N SER A 155 -28.94 9.51 -22.46
CA SER A 155 -28.45 10.36 -23.53
C SER A 155 -27.27 11.22 -23.04
N ASP A 156 -26.50 11.77 -23.97
CA ASP A 156 -25.38 12.65 -23.60
C ASP A 156 -25.86 13.89 -22.83
N ASP A 157 -27.03 14.41 -23.19
CA ASP A 157 -27.65 15.55 -22.52
C ASP A 157 -28.04 15.19 -21.07
N ASP A 158 -28.57 13.99 -20.84
CA ASP A 158 -28.87 13.49 -19.49
C ASP A 158 -27.59 13.39 -18.64
N ILE A 159 -26.50 12.93 -19.26
CA ILE A 159 -25.18 12.85 -18.62
C ILE A 159 -24.72 14.26 -18.24
N HIS A 160 -24.83 15.24 -19.14
CA HIS A 160 -24.48 16.65 -18.89
C HIS A 160 -25.31 17.26 -17.76
N VAL A 161 -26.62 17.04 -17.77
CA VAL A 161 -27.52 17.47 -16.68
C VAL A 161 -27.11 16.84 -15.36
N GLN A 162 -26.70 15.57 -15.37
CA GLN A 162 -26.23 14.89 -14.16
C GLN A 162 -24.90 15.47 -13.64
N PHE A 163 -23.97 15.81 -14.55
CA PHE A 163 -22.74 16.54 -14.20
C PHE A 163 -23.05 17.88 -13.52
N LEU A 164 -23.96 18.67 -14.10
CA LEU A 164 -24.37 19.96 -13.56
C LEU A 164 -25.06 19.82 -12.18
N LYS A 165 -25.96 18.85 -12.03
CA LYS A 165 -26.63 18.56 -10.74
C LYS A 165 -25.63 18.23 -9.63
N ASN A 166 -24.64 17.38 -9.93
CA ASN A 166 -23.60 17.01 -8.96
C ASN A 166 -22.67 18.19 -8.64
N THR A 167 -22.34 19.01 -9.65
CA THR A 167 -21.57 20.25 -9.47
C THR A 167 -22.29 21.21 -8.53
N LEU A 168 -23.60 21.44 -8.73
CA LEU A 168 -24.41 22.29 -7.84
C LEU A 168 -24.50 21.74 -6.42
N ALA A 169 -24.68 20.41 -6.26
CA ALA A 169 -24.69 19.76 -4.96
C ALA A 169 -23.34 19.92 -4.23
N TRP A 170 -22.24 19.78 -4.96
CA TRP A 170 -20.90 20.01 -4.43
C TRP A 170 -20.69 21.47 -4.01
N VAL A 171 -21.04 22.45 -4.85
CA VAL A 171 -20.96 23.88 -4.50
C VAL A 171 -21.80 24.21 -3.25
N ALA A 172 -23.00 23.65 -3.14
CA ALA A 172 -23.84 23.80 -1.95
C ALA A 172 -23.19 23.19 -0.69
N SER A 173 -22.50 22.06 -0.83
CA SER A 173 -21.78 21.43 0.29
C SER A 173 -20.60 22.28 0.78
N GLN A 174 -19.88 22.96 -0.12
CA GLN A 174 -18.76 23.85 0.24
C GLN A 174 -19.21 25.04 1.09
N LYS A 175 -20.39 25.61 0.78
CA LYS A 175 -20.97 26.73 1.54
C LYS A 175 -21.31 26.33 2.98
N LYS A 176 -21.78 25.09 3.19
CA LYS A 176 -22.13 24.56 4.52
C LYS A 176 -20.91 24.31 5.41
N SER A 177 -19.77 23.93 4.83
CA SER A 177 -18.53 23.70 5.60
C SER A 177 -17.78 24.98 6.00
N GLY A 178 -18.17 26.15 5.46
CA GLY A 178 -17.44 27.40 5.60
C GLY A 178 -17.99 28.38 6.66
N GLY A 179 -19.05 28.04 7.38
CA GLY A 179 -19.70 29.00 8.27
C GLY A 179 -20.58 28.36 9.34
N GLU A 180 -19.95 27.87 10.40
CA GLU A 180 -20.27 28.21 11.80
C GLU A 180 -19.20 27.54 12.68
N PRO A 181 -18.41 28.29 13.47
CA PRO A 181 -17.83 27.71 14.67
C PRO A 181 -19.03 27.26 15.50
N SER A 182 -19.21 25.95 15.68
CA SER A 182 -20.05 25.48 16.78
C SER A 182 -19.45 26.09 18.05
N GLU A 183 -20.09 27.12 18.59
CA GLU A 183 -19.89 27.49 19.97
C GLU A 183 -20.04 26.21 20.80
N PRO A 184 -19.06 25.88 21.65
CA PRO A 184 -19.18 24.70 22.48
C PRO A 184 -20.40 24.94 23.37
N ALA A 185 -21.45 24.16 23.16
CA ALA A 185 -22.52 24.05 24.13
C ALA A 185 -21.84 23.69 25.46
N GLU A 186 -21.74 24.68 26.34
CA GLU A 186 -21.31 24.58 27.72
C GLU A 186 -22.08 23.41 28.33
N ARG A 187 -21.40 22.26 28.43
CA ARG A 187 -21.80 21.24 29.37
C ARG A 187 -21.47 21.77 30.74
N THR A 188 -22.39 22.54 31.31
CA THR A 188 -22.48 22.76 32.75
C THR A 188 -22.82 21.39 33.36
N HIS A 189 -21.81 20.54 33.49
CA HIS A 189 -21.87 19.37 34.34
C HIS A 189 -21.95 19.87 35.79
N GLY A 190 -23.18 20.11 36.24
CA GLY A 190 -23.50 20.23 37.65
C GLY A 190 -23.09 18.94 38.35
N LEU A 191 -22.11 19.05 39.24
CA LEU A 191 -21.76 18.04 40.22
C LEU A 191 -22.89 17.97 41.26
N GLU A 192 -23.90 17.13 41.02
CA GLU A 192 -24.73 16.60 42.11
C GLU A 192 -24.47 15.09 42.28
N PRO A 193 -24.04 14.64 43.48
CA PRO A 193 -23.91 13.23 43.78
C PRO A 193 -25.28 12.53 43.80
N PRO A 194 -25.42 11.31 43.23
CA PRO A 194 -26.67 10.57 43.29
C PRO A 194 -26.99 10.15 44.73
N LYS A 195 -28.22 10.43 45.18
CA LYS A 195 -28.76 9.94 46.45
C LYS A 195 -28.85 8.40 46.43
N PRO A 196 -28.49 7.71 47.54
CA PRO A 196 -28.62 6.27 47.63
C PRO A 196 -30.07 5.88 47.98
N GLY A 197 -30.65 5.01 47.16
CA GLY A 197 -31.78 4.17 47.53
C GLY A 197 -33.15 4.70 47.09
N GLU A 198 -33.64 4.20 45.96
CA GLU A 198 -35.04 3.84 45.84
C GLU A 198 -35.21 2.70 44.84
N ASN A 199 -36.17 1.84 45.16
CA ASN A 199 -36.15 0.42 44.87
C ASN A 199 -36.50 0.07 43.42
N ARG A 200 -35.99 -1.09 43.01
CA ARG A 200 -36.44 -1.85 41.85
C ARG A 200 -37.93 -2.17 41.98
N ASP A 201 -38.64 -2.07 40.87
CA ASP A 201 -39.68 -3.05 40.54
C ASP A 201 -39.54 -3.46 39.06
N PRO A 202 -39.45 -4.76 38.73
CA PRO A 202 -39.33 -5.26 37.38
C PRO A 202 -40.64 -5.91 36.92
N ASP A 203 -41.39 -5.28 36.03
CA ASP A 203 -42.30 -6.02 35.14
C ASP A 203 -42.93 -5.06 34.14
N ASP A 204 -42.58 -5.22 32.86
CA ASP A 204 -43.48 -4.85 31.76
C ASP A 204 -43.10 -5.69 30.54
N ASP A 205 -43.58 -6.93 30.56
CA ASP A 205 -43.65 -7.78 29.37
C ASP A 205 -44.75 -7.25 28.41
N PRO A 206 -44.55 -7.35 27.08
CA PRO A 206 -45.41 -6.73 26.08
C PRO A 206 -46.72 -7.50 25.85
N LYS A 207 -47.86 -6.79 25.85
CA LYS A 207 -49.14 -7.36 25.38
C LYS A 207 -49.23 -7.34 23.85
N PRO A 208 -49.58 -8.46 23.19
CA PRO A 208 -49.96 -8.45 21.77
C PRO A 208 -51.42 -7.98 21.59
N PRO A 209 -51.76 -7.35 20.45
CA PRO A 209 -53.12 -6.89 20.17
C PRO A 209 -54.05 -8.07 19.84
N ARG A 210 -55.30 -7.95 20.28
CA ARG A 210 -56.44 -8.84 19.98
C ARG A 210 -57.44 -8.11 19.07
N PRO A 211 -58.33 -8.85 18.37
CA PRO A 211 -58.73 -8.64 16.96
C PRO A 211 -59.63 -7.43 16.70
#